data_AF-A0A0G0Y9Q4-F1
#
_entry.id   AF-A0A0G0Y9Q4-F1
#
_cell.length_a   1.000
_cell.length_b   1.000
_cell.length_c   1.000
_cell.angle_alpha   90.00
_cell.angle_beta   90.00
_cell.angle_gamma   90.00
#
_symmetry.space_group_name_H-M   'P 1'
#
loop_
_entity.id
_entity.type
_entity.pdbx_description
1 polymer ?
#
loop_
_entity_poly.entity_id
_entity_poly.type
_entity_poly.pdbx_seq_one_letter_code
_entity_poly.pdbx_strand_id
1 'polypeptide(L)'
;MTTNSDRGIFALSVSELGPTLQALQKHGVTLAHLAMLRTDNGDNDYAKRFARALTRDGFQTSTDTRIARLILGASFFDVPDWVVLYGARFSRKEVREALKFPWHEDVLMSTCLLCGKTVKDCHFAFWGIEKLNDSPLTVVKWNELHPPTGQPKFYFSTDPWHAGQPHTDVATMQLRWYLIHKDIVPDSTRKNPGDQVKMLPPEYEASTTIAEVMKDILVFRKTGERPNPKRWAACAERTIKTNKVSAGNISCVGYFNENGLVVNDWDGNPYGNIGVGASRNFLFSARNTPPLRRVFLLAVLDRFYPAAQHSAYFIHILFQADVFFNVQYFGVLAKSEKDAQ
;
A
#
# COMPACT_ATOMS: atom_id res chain seq x y z
N MET A 1 -38.65 -35.89 -3.46
CA MET A 1 -37.89 -34.61 -3.51
C MET A 1 -36.86 -34.66 -2.40
N THR A 2 -35.63 -35.06 -2.73
CA THR A 2 -34.50 -35.10 -1.78
C THR A 2 -33.71 -33.81 -1.94
N THR A 3 -33.72 -32.99 -0.89
CA THR A 3 -33.00 -31.71 -0.85
C THR A 3 -31.50 -31.93 -0.76
N ASN A 4 -30.77 -31.37 -1.72
CA ASN A 4 -29.31 -31.34 -1.85
C ASN A 4 -28.63 -30.44 -0.78
N SER A 5 -29.02 -30.51 0.50
CA SER A 5 -28.53 -29.55 1.51
C SER A 5 -27.18 -29.92 2.15
N ASP A 6 -26.67 -31.13 1.95
CA ASP A 6 -25.51 -31.63 2.71
C ASP A 6 -24.20 -31.72 1.90
N ARG A 7 -24.19 -31.23 0.65
CA ARG A 7 -22.96 -31.20 -0.15
C ARG A 7 -22.25 -29.87 0.04
N GLY A 8 -21.32 -29.84 0.99
CA GLY A 8 -20.30 -28.80 1.04
C GLY A 8 -19.56 -28.65 -0.30
N ILE A 9 -18.81 -27.55 -0.44
CA ILE A 9 -18.10 -27.05 -1.65
C ILE A 9 -17.30 -28.13 -2.42
N PHE A 10 -17.05 -29.30 -1.82
CA PHE A 10 -16.37 -30.45 -2.41
C PHE A 10 -17.17 -31.24 -3.47
N ALA A 11 -18.39 -30.84 -3.80
CA ALA A 11 -19.19 -31.44 -4.88
C ALA A 11 -19.16 -30.65 -6.20
N LEU A 12 -18.25 -29.68 -6.37
CA LEU A 12 -18.08 -28.98 -7.65
C LEU A 12 -17.56 -29.95 -8.71
N SER A 13 -18.32 -30.12 -9.78
CA SER A 13 -17.86 -30.82 -10.97
C SER A 13 -16.72 -30.05 -11.65
N VAL A 14 -15.85 -30.74 -12.39
CA VAL A 14 -14.78 -30.11 -13.18
C VAL A 14 -15.35 -29.06 -14.15
N SER A 15 -16.56 -29.28 -14.66
CA SER A 15 -17.31 -28.34 -15.51
C SER A 15 -17.75 -27.06 -14.78
N GLU A 16 -17.95 -27.10 -13.47
CA GLU A 16 -18.30 -25.92 -12.66
C GLU A 16 -17.06 -25.18 -12.16
N LEU A 17 -15.94 -25.89 -12.00
CA LEU A 17 -14.69 -25.34 -11.48
C LEU A 17 -14.14 -24.21 -12.37
N GLY A 18 -14.15 -24.40 -13.69
CA GLY A 18 -13.65 -23.40 -14.66
C GLY A 18 -14.43 -22.08 -14.58
N PRO A 19 -15.76 -22.08 -14.76
CA PRO A 19 -16.61 -20.90 -14.62
C PRO A 19 -16.50 -20.24 -13.24
N THR A 20 -16.44 -21.01 -12.15
CA THR A 20 -16.27 -20.46 -10.79
C THR A 20 -14.92 -19.75 -10.65
N LEU A 21 -13.82 -20.36 -11.10
CA LEU A 21 -12.50 -19.71 -11.07
C LEU A 21 -12.46 -18.46 -11.93
N GLN A 22 -13.12 -18.47 -13.09
CA GLN A 22 -13.22 -17.30 -13.96
C GLN A 22 -14.07 -16.18 -13.33
N ALA A 23 -15.16 -16.51 -12.64
CA ALA A 23 -15.95 -15.55 -11.88
C ALA A 23 -15.13 -14.93 -10.73
N LEU A 24 -14.42 -15.75 -9.95
CA LEU A 24 -13.51 -15.28 -8.90
C LEU A 24 -12.43 -14.36 -9.48
N GLN A 25 -11.81 -14.74 -10.60
CA GLN A 25 -10.82 -13.89 -11.28
C GLN A 25 -11.42 -12.57 -11.75
N LYS A 26 -12.65 -12.56 -12.31
CA LYS A 26 -13.38 -11.33 -12.67
C LYS A 26 -13.64 -10.44 -11.45
N HIS A 27 -13.79 -11.02 -10.27
CA HIS A 27 -13.92 -10.30 -9.00
C HIS A 27 -12.59 -9.89 -8.36
N GLY A 28 -11.45 -10.10 -9.04
CA GLY A 28 -10.13 -9.69 -8.57
C GLY A 28 -9.43 -10.71 -7.66
N VAL A 29 -9.94 -11.93 -7.58
CA VAL A 29 -9.34 -12.99 -6.76
C VAL A 29 -8.05 -13.51 -7.43
N THR A 30 -6.94 -13.46 -6.70
CA THR A 30 -5.61 -13.88 -7.17
C THR A 30 -5.25 -15.26 -6.60
N LEU A 31 -4.19 -15.87 -7.14
CA LEU A 31 -3.64 -17.11 -6.58
C LEU A 31 -3.16 -16.92 -5.14
N ALA A 32 -2.68 -15.73 -4.76
CA ALA A 32 -2.29 -15.42 -3.39
C ALA A 32 -3.48 -15.51 -2.44
N HIS A 33 -4.65 -14.98 -2.83
CA HIS A 33 -5.87 -15.13 -2.04
C HIS A 33 -6.25 -16.61 -1.84
N LEU A 34 -6.16 -17.43 -2.89
CA LEU A 34 -6.45 -18.86 -2.79
C LEU A 34 -5.42 -19.61 -1.93
N ALA A 35 -4.14 -19.23 -1.98
CA ALA A 35 -3.11 -19.80 -1.13
C ALA A 35 -3.33 -19.45 0.34
N MET A 36 -3.69 -18.20 0.65
CA MET A 36 -4.05 -17.78 2.01
C MET A 36 -5.29 -18.52 2.53
N LEU A 37 -6.34 -18.67 1.72
CA LEU A 37 -7.53 -19.47 2.10
C LEU A 37 -7.20 -20.94 2.40
N ARG A 38 -6.17 -21.51 1.77
CA ARG A 38 -5.75 -22.90 1.98
C ARG A 38 -4.84 -23.09 3.19
N THR A 39 -4.10 -22.05 3.56
CA THR A 39 -3.15 -22.09 4.69
C THR A 39 -3.83 -21.75 6.01
N ASP A 40 -5.04 -21.19 5.95
CA ASP A 40 -5.91 -20.92 7.10
C ASP A 40 -6.45 -22.26 7.68
N ASN A 41 -5.65 -22.90 8.52
CA ASN A 41 -5.90 -24.23 9.13
C ASN A 41 -6.99 -24.21 10.23
N GLY A 42 -8.14 -23.60 9.96
CA GLY A 42 -9.34 -23.66 10.80
C GLY A 42 -9.70 -22.37 11.54
N ASP A 43 -8.80 -21.39 11.61
CA ASP A 43 -9.13 -20.07 12.16
C ASP A 43 -9.68 -19.18 11.03
N ASN A 44 -10.98 -19.32 10.73
CA ASN A 44 -11.71 -18.75 9.58
C ASN A 44 -11.66 -17.21 9.41
N ASP A 45 -10.74 -16.49 10.02
CA ASP A 45 -10.71 -15.04 10.09
C ASP A 45 -10.34 -14.39 8.74
N TYR A 46 -9.35 -14.94 8.02
CA TYR A 46 -9.06 -14.49 6.65
C TYR A 46 -10.22 -14.80 5.71
N ALA A 47 -10.74 -16.04 5.76
CA ALA A 47 -11.90 -16.44 4.95
C ALA A 47 -13.12 -15.54 5.18
N LYS A 48 -13.39 -15.14 6.44
CA LYS A 48 -14.46 -14.19 6.78
C LYS A 48 -14.20 -12.79 6.20
N ARG A 49 -12.99 -12.24 6.32
CA ARG A 49 -12.63 -10.95 5.70
C ARG A 49 -12.75 -11.00 4.19
N PHE A 50 -12.22 -12.05 3.58
CA PHE A 50 -12.27 -12.26 2.14
C PHE A 50 -13.72 -12.34 1.62
N ALA A 51 -14.57 -13.13 2.27
CA ALA A 51 -15.99 -13.22 1.93
C ALA A 51 -16.69 -11.86 2.05
N ARG A 52 -16.44 -11.11 3.14
CA ARG A 52 -16.96 -9.75 3.32
C ARG A 52 -16.46 -8.79 2.24
N ALA A 53 -15.21 -8.92 1.80
CA ALA A 53 -14.65 -8.10 0.72
C ALA A 53 -15.34 -8.37 -0.63
N LEU A 54 -15.73 -9.61 -0.89
CA LEU A 54 -16.45 -9.98 -2.12
C LEU A 54 -17.92 -9.51 -2.11
N THR A 55 -18.59 -9.55 -0.96
CA THR A 55 -20.02 -9.25 -0.85
C THR A 55 -20.34 -7.78 -0.61
N ARG A 56 -19.35 -6.94 -0.29
CA ARG A 56 -19.58 -5.52 -0.04
C ARG A 56 -19.82 -4.78 -1.37
N ASP A 57 -21.07 -4.40 -1.59
CA ASP A 57 -21.44 -3.46 -2.65
C ASP A 57 -20.86 -2.08 -2.33
N GLY A 58 -20.04 -1.57 -3.24
CA GLY A 58 -19.32 -0.31 -3.11
C GLY A 58 -18.54 -0.05 -4.39
N PHE A 59 -17.76 1.03 -4.44
CA PHE A 59 -16.86 1.34 -5.55
C PHE A 59 -16.15 0.06 -6.05
N GLN A 60 -16.05 -0.12 -7.38
CA GLN A 60 -15.34 -1.24 -8.00
C GLN A 60 -13.85 -1.15 -7.67
N THR A 61 -13.47 -1.62 -6.49
CA THR A 61 -12.09 -1.73 -6.02
C THR A 61 -11.61 -3.18 -6.11
N SER A 62 -10.30 -3.39 -6.22
CA SER A 62 -9.73 -4.74 -6.23
C SER A 62 -9.98 -5.44 -4.89
N THR A 63 -9.94 -6.77 -4.91
CA THR A 63 -10.05 -7.57 -3.69
C THR A 63 -8.95 -7.23 -2.68
N ASP A 64 -7.70 -7.01 -3.14
CA ASP A 64 -6.58 -6.60 -2.28
C ASP A 64 -6.85 -5.28 -1.55
N THR A 65 -7.31 -4.24 -2.26
CA THR A 65 -7.67 -2.95 -1.66
C THR A 65 -8.79 -3.10 -0.63
N ARG A 66 -9.78 -3.97 -0.90
CA ARG A 66 -10.89 -4.23 0.03
C ARG A 66 -10.43 -4.95 1.29
N ILE A 67 -9.57 -5.96 1.15
CA ILE A 67 -8.96 -6.68 2.28
C ILE A 67 -8.09 -5.72 3.11
N ALA A 68 -7.22 -4.95 2.46
CA ALA A 68 -6.38 -3.97 3.14
C ALA A 68 -7.22 -2.96 3.94
N ARG A 69 -8.31 -2.45 3.36
CA ARG A 69 -9.26 -1.58 4.06
C ARG A 69 -9.93 -2.28 5.26
N LEU A 70 -10.26 -3.56 5.16
CA LEU A 70 -10.84 -4.32 6.28
C LEU A 70 -9.83 -4.55 7.41
N ILE A 71 -8.56 -4.79 7.09
CA ILE A 71 -7.48 -5.01 8.07
C ILE A 71 -7.08 -3.70 8.75
N LEU A 72 -6.82 -2.65 7.96
CA LEU A 72 -6.29 -1.37 8.45
C LEU A 72 -7.39 -0.48 9.05
N GLY A 73 -8.64 -0.68 8.66
CA GLY A 73 -9.79 0.05 9.18
C GLY A 73 -9.63 1.55 9.02
N ALA A 74 -9.58 2.27 10.15
CA ALA A 74 -9.40 3.73 10.16
C ALA A 74 -7.96 4.16 9.79
N SER A 75 -7.00 3.23 9.72
CA SER A 75 -5.62 3.51 9.27
C SER A 75 -5.44 3.37 7.75
N PHE A 76 -6.52 3.57 6.98
CA PHE A 76 -6.55 3.43 5.51
C PHE A 76 -7.26 4.63 4.87
N PHE A 77 -6.66 5.20 3.82
CA PHE A 77 -7.22 6.35 3.10
C PHE A 77 -7.02 6.22 1.58
N ASP A 78 -8.09 6.12 0.82
CA ASP A 78 -8.02 5.84 -0.63
C ASP A 78 -8.89 6.79 -1.48
N VAL A 79 -9.13 6.41 -2.73
CA VAL A 79 -9.93 7.19 -3.69
C VAL A 79 -11.31 7.60 -3.14
N PRO A 80 -12.17 6.68 -2.65
CA PRO A 80 -13.40 7.07 -1.97
C PRO A 80 -13.21 8.11 -0.86
N ASP A 81 -12.17 7.99 -0.04
CA ASP A 81 -11.92 8.93 1.06
C ASP A 81 -11.52 10.32 0.53
N TRP A 82 -10.69 10.38 -0.51
CA TRP A 82 -10.34 11.61 -1.22
C TRP A 82 -11.57 12.31 -1.82
N VAL A 83 -12.47 11.54 -2.43
CA VAL A 83 -13.70 12.08 -3.02
C VAL A 83 -14.61 12.65 -1.94
N VAL A 84 -14.84 11.89 -0.85
CA VAL A 84 -15.76 12.30 0.21
C VAL A 84 -15.23 13.49 1.01
N LEU A 85 -13.95 13.48 1.39
CA LEU A 85 -13.40 14.47 2.31
C LEU A 85 -12.87 15.73 1.62
N TYR A 86 -12.47 15.63 0.36
CA TYR A 86 -11.81 16.71 -0.38
C TYR A 86 -12.44 16.99 -1.74
N GLY A 87 -13.51 16.29 -2.12
CA GLY A 87 -14.14 16.48 -3.42
C GLY A 87 -13.20 16.18 -4.59
N ALA A 88 -12.22 15.28 -4.38
CA ALA A 88 -11.22 14.96 -5.38
C ALA A 88 -11.85 14.27 -6.59
N ARG A 89 -11.35 14.59 -7.78
CA ARG A 89 -11.72 13.94 -9.03
C ARG A 89 -10.56 13.09 -9.53
N PHE A 90 -10.86 11.87 -9.94
CA PHE A 90 -9.90 10.91 -10.47
C PHE A 90 -10.28 10.47 -11.86
N SER A 91 -9.30 10.41 -12.75
CA SER A 91 -9.42 9.73 -14.03
C SER A 91 -9.56 8.22 -13.84
N ARG A 92 -10.10 7.53 -14.86
CA ARG A 92 -10.18 6.06 -14.85
C ARG A 92 -8.82 5.40 -14.69
N LYS A 93 -7.75 6.03 -15.21
CA LYS A 93 -6.37 5.51 -15.10
C LYS A 93 -5.90 5.58 -13.65
N GLU A 94 -6.06 6.73 -12.99
CA GLU A 94 -5.65 6.90 -11.58
C GLU A 94 -6.42 5.97 -10.64
N VAL A 95 -7.74 5.80 -10.87
CA VAL A 95 -8.53 4.83 -10.10
C VAL A 95 -7.95 3.43 -10.25
N ARG A 96 -7.63 2.98 -11.48
CA ARG A 96 -7.05 1.65 -11.72
C ARG A 96 -5.70 1.47 -11.05
N GLU A 97 -4.85 2.49 -11.03
CA GLU A 97 -3.56 2.41 -10.31
C GLU A 97 -3.78 2.36 -8.79
N ALA A 98 -4.74 3.10 -8.26
CA ALA A 98 -5.11 3.04 -6.85
C ALA A 98 -5.63 1.64 -6.43
N LEU A 99 -6.16 0.84 -7.36
CA LEU A 99 -6.58 -0.53 -7.07
C LEU A 99 -5.41 -1.51 -6.89
N LYS A 100 -4.18 -1.13 -7.27
CA LYS A 100 -2.99 -1.98 -7.15
C LYS A 100 -2.32 -1.76 -5.79
N PHE A 101 -3.02 -2.15 -4.72
CA PHE A 101 -2.46 -2.09 -3.38
C PHE A 101 -1.27 -3.07 -3.25
N PRO A 102 -0.06 -2.61 -2.88
CA PRO A 102 1.16 -3.40 -3.04
C PRO A 102 1.49 -4.31 -1.85
N TRP A 103 0.74 -4.22 -0.74
CA TRP A 103 1.01 -4.99 0.48
C TRP A 103 -0.15 -5.95 0.76
N HIS A 104 0.11 -7.25 0.75
CA HIS A 104 -0.90 -8.25 1.07
C HIS A 104 -1.10 -8.39 2.59
N GLU A 105 -2.06 -9.21 3.00
CA GLU A 105 -2.43 -9.40 4.41
C GLU A 105 -1.26 -9.86 5.28
N ASP A 106 -0.42 -10.76 4.78
CA ASP A 106 0.80 -11.21 5.45
C ASP A 106 1.70 -10.03 5.86
N VAL A 107 1.86 -9.06 4.98
CA VAL A 107 2.66 -7.85 5.22
C VAL A 107 1.99 -6.94 6.26
N LEU A 108 0.67 -6.76 6.19
CA LEU A 108 -0.08 -5.91 7.12
C LEU A 108 -0.21 -6.53 8.52
N MET A 109 -0.23 -7.86 8.60
CA MET A 109 -0.29 -8.64 9.84
C MET A 109 1.10 -9.00 10.38
N SER A 110 2.17 -8.72 9.64
CA SER A 110 3.55 -8.95 10.11
C SER A 110 3.95 -8.01 11.23
N THR A 111 4.96 -8.42 11.98
CA THR A 111 5.67 -7.58 12.95
C THR A 111 6.41 -6.45 12.24
N CYS A 112 6.18 -5.22 12.67
CA CYS A 112 6.88 -4.02 12.22
C CYS A 112 8.36 -4.06 12.60
N LEU A 113 9.23 -3.91 11.60
CA LEU A 113 10.69 -3.88 11.77
C LEU A 113 11.20 -2.66 12.54
N LEU A 114 10.37 -1.62 12.70
CA LEU A 114 10.75 -0.39 13.41
C LEU A 114 10.42 -0.43 14.91
N CYS A 115 9.30 -1.06 15.29
CA CYS A 115 8.75 -0.90 16.65
C CYS A 115 8.18 -2.18 17.28
N GLY A 116 8.24 -3.33 16.59
CA GLY A 116 7.79 -4.61 17.13
C GLY A 116 6.26 -4.80 17.23
N LYS A 117 5.45 -3.76 16.96
CA LYS A 117 3.98 -3.88 16.86
C LYS A 117 3.57 -4.51 15.53
N THR A 118 2.33 -4.93 15.36
CA THR A 118 1.80 -5.31 14.04
C THR A 118 1.80 -4.11 13.10
N VAL A 119 2.15 -4.31 11.82
CA VAL A 119 2.16 -3.23 10.82
C VAL A 119 0.83 -2.47 10.78
N LYS A 120 -0.31 -3.18 10.81
CA LYS A 120 -1.65 -2.55 10.83
C LYS A 120 -1.92 -1.61 12.00
N ASP A 121 -1.24 -1.82 13.13
CA ASP A 121 -1.48 -1.06 14.36
C ASP A 121 -0.63 0.21 14.42
N CYS A 122 0.54 0.20 13.77
CA CYS A 122 1.50 1.30 13.82
C CYS A 122 1.67 2.08 12.51
N HIS A 123 1.14 1.61 11.38
CA HIS A 123 1.21 2.32 10.10
C HIS A 123 -0.13 2.92 9.68
N PHE A 124 -0.04 3.90 8.79
CA PHE A 124 -1.15 4.47 8.06
C PHE A 124 -0.91 4.27 6.56
N ALA A 125 -1.87 3.67 5.88
CA ALA A 125 -1.80 3.45 4.43
C ALA A 125 -2.65 4.48 3.70
N PHE A 126 -2.09 5.13 2.69
CA PHE A 126 -2.86 6.06 1.88
C PHE A 126 -2.41 6.13 0.43
N TRP A 127 -3.37 6.46 -0.43
CA TRP A 127 -3.12 6.74 -1.85
C TRP A 127 -2.60 8.17 -2.00
N GLY A 128 -1.32 8.32 -2.32
CA GLY A 128 -0.73 9.62 -2.59
C GLY A 128 -1.18 10.15 -3.95
N ILE A 129 -1.47 11.44 -4.01
CA ILE A 129 -1.89 12.13 -5.24
C ILE A 129 -1.00 13.33 -5.48
N GLU A 130 -0.65 13.56 -6.74
CA GLU A 130 0.19 14.70 -7.16
C GLU A 130 -0.60 16.01 -7.15
N LYS A 131 -1.90 15.93 -7.42
CA LYS A 131 -2.79 17.07 -7.62
C LYS A 131 -4.14 16.81 -7.00
N LEU A 132 -4.78 17.86 -6.52
CA LEU A 132 -6.18 17.89 -6.12
C LEU A 132 -6.93 18.84 -7.05
N ASN A 133 -7.82 18.29 -7.88
CA ASN A 133 -8.63 19.07 -8.83
C ASN A 133 -7.78 20.04 -9.67
N ASP A 134 -6.82 19.47 -10.41
CA ASP A 134 -5.84 20.16 -11.27
C ASP A 134 -4.80 21.04 -10.56
N SER A 135 -4.94 21.28 -9.26
CA SER A 135 -3.97 22.03 -8.45
C SER A 135 -2.91 21.09 -7.86
N PRO A 136 -1.60 21.37 -8.01
CA PRO A 136 -0.54 20.63 -7.30
C PRO A 136 -0.80 20.55 -5.80
N LEU A 137 -0.75 19.35 -5.23
CA LEU A 137 -0.99 19.14 -3.81
C LEU A 137 0.33 19.18 -3.03
N THR A 138 0.82 20.40 -2.83
CA THR A 138 2.05 20.72 -2.09
C THR A 138 1.75 20.99 -0.61
N VAL A 139 2.78 21.23 0.21
CA VAL A 139 2.59 21.62 1.63
C VAL A 139 1.86 22.96 1.73
N VAL A 140 2.20 23.90 0.85
CA VAL A 140 1.49 25.19 0.74
C VAL A 140 0.03 24.97 0.39
N LYS A 141 -0.27 24.07 -0.56
CA LYS A 141 -1.66 23.77 -0.92
C LYS A 141 -2.43 23.17 0.25
N TRP A 142 -1.81 22.30 1.05
CA TRP A 142 -2.42 21.79 2.27
C TRP A 142 -2.74 22.89 3.29
N ASN A 143 -1.85 23.87 3.45
CA ASN A 143 -2.08 25.02 4.30
C ASN A 143 -3.28 25.86 3.79
N GLU A 144 -3.41 26.08 2.48
CA GLU A 144 -4.56 26.78 1.89
C GLU A 144 -5.89 26.04 2.08
N LEU A 145 -5.89 24.70 2.00
CA LEU A 145 -7.09 23.88 2.18
C LEU A 145 -7.61 23.88 3.62
N HIS A 146 -6.79 24.34 4.57
CA HIS A 146 -7.03 24.22 6.00
C HIS A 146 -6.94 25.57 6.68
N PRO A 147 -8.07 26.32 6.77
CA PRO A 147 -8.07 27.68 7.26
C PRO A 147 -7.63 27.75 8.75
N PRO A 148 -7.15 28.92 9.21
CA PRO A 148 -6.69 29.09 10.61
C PRO A 148 -7.78 28.80 11.65
N THR A 149 -9.04 28.98 11.26
CA THR A 149 -10.24 28.71 12.07
C THR A 149 -10.76 27.30 11.78
N GLY A 150 -10.31 26.32 12.55
CA GLY A 150 -10.76 24.93 12.43
C GLY A 150 -9.66 23.90 12.64
N GLN A 151 -10.00 22.64 12.39
CA GLN A 151 -9.04 21.53 12.38
C GLN A 151 -9.30 20.61 11.17
N PRO A 152 -8.26 20.03 10.55
CA PRO A 152 -6.85 20.31 10.81
C PRO A 152 -6.49 21.73 10.37
N LYS A 153 -5.43 22.29 10.98
CA LYS A 153 -4.85 23.59 10.61
C LYS A 153 -3.34 23.53 10.78
N PHE A 154 -2.64 24.47 10.17
CA PHE A 154 -1.21 24.67 10.38
C PHE A 154 -0.96 25.72 11.46
N TYR A 155 0.11 25.55 12.23
CA TYR A 155 0.49 26.50 13.27
C TYR A 155 0.93 27.85 12.69
N PHE A 156 1.79 27.82 11.67
CA PHE A 156 2.32 29.01 10.98
C PHE A 156 1.62 29.24 9.63
N SER A 157 0.28 29.37 9.64
CA SER A 157 -0.50 29.42 8.41
C SER A 157 -0.35 30.74 7.63
N THR A 158 -0.10 31.86 8.31
CA THR A 158 -0.06 33.21 7.70
C THR A 158 1.33 33.67 7.28
N ASP A 159 2.38 33.21 7.96
CA ASP A 159 3.76 33.55 7.64
C ASP A 159 4.68 32.33 7.82
N PRO A 160 4.56 31.30 6.97
CA PRO A 160 5.40 30.11 7.08
C PRO A 160 6.88 30.47 6.80
N TRP A 161 7.78 29.97 7.64
CA TRP A 161 9.23 30.11 7.42
C TRP A 161 9.69 29.41 6.14
N HIS A 162 8.98 28.33 5.77
CA HIS A 162 9.30 27.48 4.62
C HIS A 162 8.86 28.09 3.28
N ALA A 163 8.35 29.32 3.26
CA ALA A 163 8.11 30.01 1.99
C ALA A 163 9.42 30.12 1.19
N GLY A 164 9.37 29.74 -0.09
CA GLY A 164 10.53 29.65 -0.97
C GLY A 164 11.30 28.34 -0.89
N GLN A 165 10.86 27.36 -0.08
CA GLN A 165 11.51 26.05 -0.02
C GLN A 165 10.92 25.11 -1.09
N PRO A 166 11.75 24.51 -1.98
CA PRO A 166 11.25 23.63 -3.04
C PRO A 166 10.44 22.42 -2.51
N HIS A 167 10.82 21.89 -1.35
CA HIS A 167 10.16 20.73 -0.74
C HIS A 167 8.78 21.05 -0.13
N THR A 168 8.41 22.33 0.02
CA THR A 168 7.07 22.74 0.45
C THR A 168 6.25 23.37 -0.66
N ASP A 169 6.90 24.08 -1.59
CA ASP A 169 6.24 24.94 -2.57
C ASP A 169 6.04 24.23 -3.92
N VAL A 170 6.91 23.26 -4.24
CA VAL A 170 6.93 22.58 -5.55
C VAL A 170 6.70 21.09 -5.41
N ALA A 171 7.31 20.45 -4.40
CA ALA A 171 7.25 19.01 -4.24
C ALA A 171 5.82 18.52 -3.97
N THR A 172 5.44 17.48 -4.71
CA THR A 172 4.18 16.75 -4.56
C THR A 172 4.47 15.29 -4.26
N MET A 173 3.46 14.57 -3.79
CA MET A 173 3.53 13.11 -3.66
C MET A 173 3.53 12.47 -5.03
N GLN A 174 4.29 11.39 -5.24
CA GLN A 174 4.08 10.52 -6.39
C GLN A 174 2.72 9.83 -6.30
N LEU A 175 2.09 9.59 -7.46
CA LEU A 175 0.88 8.79 -7.58
C LEU A 175 1.13 7.30 -7.29
N ARG A 176 1.22 6.94 -6.01
CA ARG A 176 1.45 5.58 -5.51
C ARG A 176 0.85 5.38 -4.12
N TRP A 177 0.84 4.13 -3.67
CA TRP A 177 0.51 3.80 -2.29
C TRP A 177 1.68 4.12 -1.35
N TYR A 178 1.36 4.70 -0.20
CA TYR A 178 2.29 4.94 0.91
C TYR A 178 1.82 4.15 2.11
N LEU A 179 2.76 3.55 2.84
CA LEU A 179 2.53 2.90 4.13
C LEU A 179 3.53 3.49 5.11
N ILE A 180 3.10 4.50 5.86
CA ILE A 180 3.98 5.34 6.69
C ILE A 180 3.77 4.99 8.16
N HIS A 181 4.86 4.89 8.93
CA HIS A 181 4.77 4.71 10.37
C HIS A 181 4.14 5.97 11.01
N LYS A 182 3.12 5.79 11.85
CA LYS A 182 2.36 6.92 12.42
C LYS A 182 3.24 7.80 13.31
N ASP A 183 4.11 7.19 14.10
CA ASP A 183 5.06 7.87 14.98
C ASP A 183 6.45 7.99 14.35
N ILE A 184 7.35 8.77 14.96
CA ILE A 184 8.79 8.69 14.65
C ILE A 184 9.37 7.30 14.94
N VAL A 185 10.48 6.96 14.27
CA VAL A 185 11.19 5.69 14.54
C VAL A 185 11.66 5.65 16.00
N PRO A 186 11.37 4.56 16.74
CA PRO A 186 11.83 4.39 18.11
C PRO A 186 13.34 4.58 18.27
N ASP A 187 13.75 5.20 19.37
CA ASP A 187 15.15 5.45 19.73
C ASP A 187 15.98 6.25 18.70
N SER A 188 15.33 6.84 17.69
CA SER A 188 15.99 7.71 16.72
C SER A 188 16.21 9.13 17.25
N THR A 189 15.68 9.49 18.41
CA THR A 189 15.92 10.79 19.02
C THR A 189 17.34 10.91 19.57
N ARG A 190 17.79 12.15 19.84
CA ARG A 190 19.14 12.43 20.36
C ARG A 190 20.27 11.88 19.47
N LYS A 191 20.02 11.78 18.17
CA LYS A 191 20.98 11.38 17.13
C LYS A 191 21.05 12.47 16.07
N ASN A 192 22.17 12.52 15.34
CA ASN A 192 22.27 13.36 14.15
C ASN A 192 21.46 12.73 12.99
N PRO A 193 21.09 13.50 11.95
CA PRO A 193 20.25 13.01 10.85
C PRO A 193 20.83 11.78 10.14
N GLY A 194 22.14 11.73 9.93
CA GLY A 194 22.80 10.61 9.25
C GLY A 194 22.64 9.30 10.02
N ASP A 195 22.79 9.36 11.35
CA ASP A 195 22.61 8.19 12.20
C ASP A 195 21.15 7.79 12.35
N GLN A 196 20.21 8.73 12.29
CA GLN A 196 18.78 8.41 12.24
C GLN A 196 18.42 7.60 10.99
N VAL A 197 18.89 8.02 9.82
CA VAL A 197 18.62 7.31 8.56
C VAL A 197 19.21 5.89 8.57
N LYS A 198 20.39 5.68 9.18
CA LYS A 198 21.00 4.34 9.32
C LYS A 198 20.19 3.38 10.19
N MET A 199 19.25 3.87 11.01
CA MET A 199 18.35 3.03 11.80
C MET A 199 17.20 2.47 10.99
N LEU A 200 16.99 2.96 9.76
CA LEU A 200 15.96 2.44 8.88
C LEU A 200 16.43 1.10 8.28
N PRO A 201 15.64 0.03 8.43
CA PRO A 201 15.92 -1.21 7.72
C PRO A 201 15.70 -1.02 6.22
N PRO A 202 16.27 -1.88 5.35
CA PRO A 202 16.25 -1.71 3.89
C PRO A 202 14.85 -1.57 3.27
N GLU A 203 13.82 -2.10 3.93
CA GLU A 203 12.42 -2.00 3.53
C GLU A 203 11.82 -0.61 3.74
N TYR A 204 12.52 0.30 4.40
CA TYR A 204 12.05 1.63 4.74
C TYR A 204 12.94 2.71 4.14
N GLU A 205 12.33 3.85 3.85
CA GLU A 205 12.98 5.08 3.45
C GLU A 205 12.57 6.21 4.39
N ALA A 206 13.43 7.22 4.51
CA ALA A 206 13.05 8.43 5.22
C ALA A 206 11.88 9.09 4.48
N SER A 207 10.82 9.43 5.21
CA SER A 207 9.65 10.09 4.61
C SER A 207 10.01 11.46 4.05
N THR A 208 9.32 11.85 2.98
CA THR A 208 9.36 13.23 2.48
C THR A 208 8.51 14.15 3.35
N THR A 209 8.78 15.46 3.30
CA THR A 209 8.05 16.48 4.05
C THR A 209 6.57 16.44 3.71
N ILE A 210 6.24 16.40 2.42
CA ILE A 210 4.86 16.31 1.95
C ILE A 210 4.17 15.00 2.37
N ALA A 211 4.92 13.88 2.47
CA ALA A 211 4.37 12.62 2.91
C ALA A 211 4.00 12.64 4.40
N GLU A 212 4.86 13.22 5.26
CA GLU A 212 4.56 13.38 6.69
C GLU A 212 3.40 14.36 6.92
N VAL A 213 3.35 15.49 6.18
CA VAL A 213 2.23 16.44 6.24
C VAL A 213 0.91 15.76 5.85
N MET A 214 0.92 15.03 4.73
CA MET A 214 -0.25 14.30 4.26
C MET A 214 -0.67 13.24 5.27
N LYS A 215 0.27 12.44 5.80
CA LYS A 215 -0.02 11.44 6.84
C LYS A 215 -0.69 12.09 8.05
N ASP A 216 -0.12 13.15 8.63
CA ASP A 216 -0.65 13.80 9.83
C ASP A 216 -2.06 14.35 9.62
N ILE A 217 -2.30 15.02 8.50
CA ILE A 217 -3.62 15.55 8.13
C ILE A 217 -4.62 14.43 7.91
N LEU A 218 -4.28 13.42 7.11
CA LEU A 218 -5.21 12.36 6.74
C LEU A 218 -5.55 11.46 7.93
N VAL A 219 -4.58 11.14 8.81
CA VAL A 219 -4.84 10.42 10.06
C VAL A 219 -5.83 11.20 10.92
N PHE A 220 -5.59 12.50 11.12
CA PHE A 220 -6.49 13.34 11.91
C PHE A 220 -7.90 13.42 11.32
N ARG A 221 -8.03 13.59 10.00
CA ARG A 221 -9.34 13.62 9.34
C ARG A 221 -10.10 12.30 9.48
N LYS A 222 -9.37 11.18 9.52
CA LYS A 222 -9.95 9.84 9.54
C LYS A 222 -10.30 9.36 10.96
N THR A 223 -9.54 9.78 11.96
CA THR A 223 -9.58 9.23 13.32
C THR A 223 -9.83 10.27 14.42
N GLY A 224 -9.56 11.56 14.14
CA GLY A 224 -9.47 12.60 15.16
C GLY A 224 -8.16 12.59 15.97
N GLU A 225 -7.30 11.59 15.78
CA GLU A 225 -6.01 11.48 16.46
C GLU A 225 -4.97 12.36 15.77
N ARG A 226 -4.06 12.94 16.57
CA ARG A 226 -2.95 13.75 16.06
C ARG A 226 -1.65 12.96 16.19
N PRO A 227 -1.02 12.55 15.08
CA PRO A 227 0.27 11.87 15.14
C PRO A 227 1.35 12.80 15.71
N ASN A 228 2.33 12.22 16.40
CA ASN A 228 3.49 12.95 16.95
C ASN A 228 3.14 14.30 17.64
N PRO A 229 2.22 14.34 18.63
CA PRO A 229 1.70 15.60 19.16
C PRO A 229 2.75 16.45 19.91
N LYS A 230 3.89 15.83 20.27
CA LYS A 230 5.00 16.45 21.02
C LYS A 230 6.38 16.19 20.39
N ARG A 231 6.41 15.64 19.18
CA ARG A 231 7.64 15.18 18.51
C ARG A 231 7.63 15.61 17.06
N TRP A 232 8.80 15.65 16.43
CA TRP A 232 8.93 15.92 15.00
C TRP A 232 9.58 14.75 14.27
N ALA A 233 9.01 14.42 13.12
CA ALA A 233 9.58 13.53 12.13
C ALA A 233 10.54 14.33 11.24
N ALA A 234 11.84 14.09 11.38
CA ALA A 234 12.85 14.51 10.43
C ALA A 234 12.59 13.81 9.08
N CYS A 235 12.53 14.62 8.03
CA CYS A 235 12.21 14.22 6.67
C CYS A 235 13.48 14.12 5.82
N ALA A 236 13.34 13.57 4.61
CA ALA A 236 14.46 13.37 3.69
C ALA A 236 15.06 14.69 3.16
N GLU A 237 14.25 15.75 3.06
CA GLU A 237 14.66 16.99 2.41
C GLU A 237 15.46 17.93 3.31
N ARG A 238 16.32 18.71 2.65
CA ARG A 238 17.08 19.79 3.26
C ARG A 238 16.63 21.14 2.74
N THR A 239 16.78 22.15 3.57
CA THR A 239 16.49 23.54 3.22
C THR A 239 17.53 24.07 2.25
N ILE A 240 17.07 24.94 1.34
CA ILE A 240 17.93 25.88 0.63
C ILE A 240 17.98 27.19 1.40
N LYS A 241 19.04 27.98 1.20
CA LYS A 241 19.15 29.30 1.83
C LYS A 241 18.06 30.23 1.30
N THR A 242 17.29 30.85 2.19
CA THR A 242 16.38 31.97 1.89
C THR A 242 16.69 33.14 2.82
N ASN A 243 15.85 34.18 2.80
CA ASN A 243 15.90 35.26 3.79
C ASN A 243 15.45 34.81 5.20
N LYS A 244 14.74 33.68 5.33
CA LYS A 244 14.20 33.18 6.60
C LYS A 244 14.95 31.99 7.18
N VAL A 245 15.62 31.19 6.36
CA VAL A 245 16.27 29.95 6.82
C VAL A 245 17.63 29.72 6.15
N SER A 246 18.53 29.09 6.90
CA SER A 246 19.85 28.69 6.43
C SER A 246 19.76 27.48 5.49
N ALA A 247 20.76 27.29 4.63
CA ALA A 247 20.86 26.08 3.82
C ALA A 247 21.32 24.88 4.65
N GLY A 248 20.84 23.69 4.30
CA GLY A 248 21.31 22.41 4.84
C GLY A 248 20.58 21.91 6.07
N ASN A 249 19.69 22.71 6.66
CA ASN A 249 18.80 22.29 7.75
C ASN A 249 17.83 21.22 7.24
N ILE A 250 17.35 20.36 8.13
CA ILE A 250 16.51 19.21 7.84
C ILE A 250 15.06 19.63 8.05
N SER A 251 14.21 19.38 7.06
CA SER A 251 12.78 19.60 7.21
C SER A 251 12.18 18.62 8.22
N CYS A 252 11.32 19.11 9.10
CA CYS A 252 10.75 18.37 10.20
C CYS A 252 9.24 18.64 10.28
N VAL A 253 8.44 17.58 10.42
CA VAL A 253 6.97 17.68 10.48
C VAL A 253 6.47 17.04 11.77
N GLY A 254 5.55 17.70 12.47
CA GLY A 254 4.89 17.12 13.63
C GLY A 254 4.46 18.18 14.64
N TYR A 255 4.63 17.88 15.93
CA TYR A 255 4.13 18.69 17.04
C TYR A 255 2.63 19.04 16.85
N PHE A 256 1.88 18.10 16.29
CA PHE A 256 0.50 18.34 15.89
C PHE A 256 -0.40 18.34 17.13
N ASN A 257 -0.84 19.52 17.55
CA ASN A 257 -1.70 19.70 18.71
C ASN A 257 -2.89 20.64 18.39
N GLU A 258 -3.54 21.18 19.42
CA GLU A 258 -4.68 22.09 19.29
C GLU A 258 -4.34 23.39 18.53
N ASN A 259 -3.08 23.79 18.55
CA ASN A 259 -2.60 24.95 17.81
C ASN A 259 -2.32 24.66 16.33
N GLY A 260 -2.32 23.38 15.92
CA GLY A 260 -2.13 22.96 14.53
C GLY A 260 -0.88 22.11 14.32
N LEU A 261 -0.73 21.65 13.08
CA LEU A 261 0.45 20.94 12.59
C LEU A 261 1.61 21.92 12.37
N VAL A 262 2.80 21.53 12.80
CA VAL A 262 4.02 22.33 12.61
C VAL A 262 4.90 21.67 11.53
N VAL A 263 5.25 22.44 10.52
CA VAL A 263 6.39 22.17 9.64
C VAL A 263 7.51 23.11 10.10
N ASN A 264 8.68 22.59 10.41
CA ASN A 264 9.83 23.33 10.92
C ASN A 264 11.15 22.85 10.29
N ASP A 265 12.23 23.58 10.51
CA ASP A 265 13.58 23.14 10.18
C ASP A 265 14.40 22.80 11.42
N TRP A 266 15.44 21.98 11.22
CA TRP A 266 16.35 21.54 12.25
C TRP A 266 17.79 21.57 11.75
N ASP A 267 18.69 22.16 12.51
CA ASP A 267 20.12 22.28 12.18
C ASP A 267 20.89 20.95 12.16
N GLY A 268 20.27 19.85 12.58
CA GLY A 268 20.86 18.51 12.64
C GLY A 268 21.57 18.19 13.96
N ASN A 269 21.57 19.10 14.93
CA ASN A 269 22.14 18.83 16.25
C ASN A 269 21.26 17.87 17.06
N PRO A 270 21.81 16.84 17.73
CA PRO A 270 21.04 15.86 18.49
C PRO A 270 19.99 16.48 19.41
N TYR A 271 18.70 16.22 19.13
CA TYR A 271 17.60 16.79 19.90
C TYR A 271 16.67 15.70 20.45
N GLY A 272 16.15 15.91 21.66
CA GLY A 272 15.37 14.90 22.39
C GLY A 272 14.00 14.57 21.78
N ASN A 273 13.47 15.48 20.95
CA ASN A 273 12.11 15.40 20.43
C ASN A 273 12.04 15.23 18.90
N ILE A 274 13.18 15.13 18.22
CA ILE A 274 13.26 14.94 16.77
C ILE A 274 13.78 13.53 16.49
N GLY A 275 13.00 12.73 15.76
CA GLY A 275 13.38 11.42 15.25
C GLY A 275 13.03 11.31 13.78
N VAL A 276 13.48 10.27 13.08
CA VAL A 276 13.21 10.14 11.64
C VAL A 276 11.79 9.63 11.36
N GLY A 277 11.12 10.22 10.36
CA GLY A 277 9.88 9.69 9.78
C GLY A 277 10.19 8.57 8.80
N ALA A 278 9.38 7.52 8.78
CA ALA A 278 9.67 6.32 7.99
C ALA A 278 8.48 5.88 7.13
N SER A 279 8.73 5.76 5.83
CA SER A 279 7.79 5.21 4.85
C SER A 279 8.31 3.86 4.36
N ARG A 280 7.41 2.90 4.20
CA ARG A 280 7.78 1.60 3.64
C ARG A 280 8.02 1.73 2.14
N ASN A 281 9.16 1.21 1.68
CA ASN A 281 9.62 1.35 0.32
C ASN A 281 8.74 0.55 -0.64
N PHE A 282 8.00 1.26 -1.50
CA PHE A 282 7.09 0.69 -2.49
C PHE A 282 7.80 -0.30 -3.44
N LEU A 283 9.06 -0.02 -3.80
CA LEU A 283 9.81 -0.83 -4.78
C LEU A 283 10.27 -2.18 -4.22
N PHE A 284 10.46 -2.30 -2.91
CA PHE A 284 10.89 -3.55 -2.29
C PHE A 284 9.77 -4.59 -2.27
N SER A 285 8.52 -4.14 -2.07
CA SER A 285 7.33 -5.01 -2.11
C SER A 285 7.01 -5.55 -3.51
N ALA A 286 7.30 -4.78 -4.56
CA ALA A 286 7.12 -5.22 -5.94
C ALA A 286 8.14 -6.28 -6.41
N ARG A 287 9.32 -6.35 -5.77
CA ARG A 287 10.40 -7.30 -6.14
C ARG A 287 10.35 -8.61 -5.37
N ASN A 288 9.81 -8.61 -4.16
CA ASN A 288 9.77 -9.78 -3.28
C ASN A 288 8.47 -10.57 -3.34
N THR A 289 7.58 -10.27 -4.28
CA THR A 289 6.56 -11.25 -4.68
C THR A 289 7.25 -12.27 -5.59
N PRO A 290 7.58 -13.49 -5.12
CA PRO A 290 8.13 -14.50 -6.02
C PRO A 290 7.14 -14.68 -7.17
N PRO A 291 7.59 -14.79 -8.43
CA PRO A 291 6.68 -15.08 -9.52
C PRO A 291 6.05 -16.45 -9.22
N LEU A 292 4.81 -16.44 -8.73
CA LEU A 292 4.02 -17.62 -8.34
C LEU A 292 3.92 -18.67 -9.47
N ARG A 293 4.24 -18.26 -10.72
CA ARG A 293 4.45 -19.16 -11.85
C ARG A 293 5.47 -20.28 -11.56
N ARG A 294 6.57 -20.01 -10.83
CA ARG A 294 7.59 -21.02 -10.49
C ARG A 294 7.08 -22.05 -9.47
N VAL A 295 6.33 -21.62 -8.46
CA VAL A 295 5.82 -22.51 -7.41
C VAL A 295 4.65 -23.36 -7.93
N PHE A 296 3.78 -22.79 -8.77
CA PHE A 296 2.63 -23.49 -9.32
C PHE A 296 3.02 -24.53 -10.39
N LEU A 297 3.99 -24.25 -11.27
CA LEU A 297 4.43 -25.24 -12.25
C LEU A 297 5.04 -26.47 -11.57
N LEU A 298 5.84 -26.28 -10.52
CA LEU A 298 6.44 -27.38 -9.77
C LEU A 298 5.37 -28.22 -9.04
N ALA A 299 4.42 -27.58 -8.36
CA ALA A 299 3.37 -28.28 -7.61
C ALA A 299 2.34 -29.00 -8.51
N VAL A 300 2.11 -28.49 -9.72
CA VAL A 300 1.23 -29.14 -10.71
C VAL A 300 1.97 -30.27 -11.42
N LEU A 301 3.21 -30.08 -11.85
CA LEU A 301 3.96 -31.11 -12.56
C LEU A 301 4.31 -32.32 -11.67
N ASP A 302 4.62 -32.12 -10.39
CA ASP A 302 4.83 -33.22 -9.43
C ASP A 302 3.56 -34.07 -9.19
N ARG A 303 2.37 -33.47 -9.32
CA ARG A 303 1.10 -34.19 -9.14
C ARG A 303 0.65 -34.96 -10.38
N PHE A 304 0.99 -34.49 -11.57
CA PHE A 304 0.53 -35.11 -12.82
C PHE A 304 1.57 -36.05 -13.46
N TYR A 305 2.86 -35.92 -13.15
CA TYR A 305 3.91 -36.77 -13.72
C TYR A 305 4.97 -37.19 -12.68
N PRO A 306 4.64 -38.04 -11.70
CA PRO A 306 5.57 -38.47 -10.64
C PRO A 306 6.76 -39.32 -11.13
N ALA A 307 6.82 -39.67 -12.42
CA ALA A 307 7.84 -40.58 -12.97
C ALA A 307 8.63 -40.01 -14.17
N ALA A 308 8.53 -38.72 -14.49
CA ALA A 308 9.23 -38.17 -15.64
C ALA A 308 10.67 -37.76 -15.29
N GLN A 309 11.66 -38.60 -15.62
CA GLN A 309 13.10 -38.30 -15.57
C GLN A 309 13.55 -37.12 -16.47
N HIS A 310 12.62 -36.40 -17.11
CA HIS A 310 12.89 -35.31 -18.06
C HIS A 310 12.15 -34.00 -17.75
N SER A 311 11.66 -33.80 -16.51
CA SER A 311 11.04 -32.53 -16.09
C SER A 311 11.98 -31.33 -16.29
N ALA A 312 13.29 -31.52 -16.14
CA ALA A 312 14.31 -30.50 -16.40
C ALA A 312 14.41 -30.08 -17.88
N TYR A 313 14.13 -30.98 -18.84
CA TYR A 313 14.23 -30.70 -20.27
C TYR A 313 13.01 -29.92 -20.78
N PHE A 314 11.82 -30.19 -20.23
CA PHE A 314 10.59 -29.47 -20.56
C PHE A 314 10.59 -28.03 -20.00
N ILE A 315 11.21 -27.84 -18.83
CA ILE A 315 11.47 -26.51 -18.27
C ILE A 315 12.43 -25.73 -19.17
N HIS A 316 13.48 -26.36 -19.72
CA HIS A 316 14.41 -25.63 -20.59
C HIS A 316 13.79 -25.14 -21.91
N ILE A 317 12.81 -25.87 -22.46
CA ILE A 317 12.10 -25.51 -23.71
C ILE A 317 11.08 -24.38 -23.49
N LEU A 318 10.43 -24.31 -22.32
CA LEU A 318 9.47 -23.23 -22.01
C LEU A 318 10.13 -21.88 -21.69
N PHE A 319 11.43 -21.87 -21.38
CA PHE A 319 12.19 -20.67 -21.01
C PHE A 319 13.12 -20.16 -22.12
N GLN A 320 13.16 -20.82 -23.29
CA GLN A 320 13.78 -20.27 -24.49
C GLN A 320 12.70 -19.92 -25.53
N ALA A 321 12.60 -18.61 -25.81
CA ALA A 321 11.84 -17.94 -26.86
C ALA A 321 10.39 -17.52 -26.53
N ASP A 322 10.13 -16.25 -26.85
CA ASP A 322 8.87 -15.48 -26.82
C ASP A 322 7.73 -16.07 -27.68
N VAL A 323 7.30 -17.29 -27.40
CA VAL A 323 6.19 -17.92 -28.11
C VAL A 323 5.09 -18.26 -27.11
N PHE A 324 4.09 -17.38 -27.01
CA PHE A 324 2.66 -17.73 -26.98
C PHE A 324 1.81 -16.46 -26.75
N PHE A 325 1.69 -15.66 -27.81
CA PHE A 325 0.45 -14.96 -28.12
C PHE A 325 -0.50 -15.95 -28.81
N ASN A 326 -1.81 -15.75 -28.63
CA ASN A 326 -2.96 -16.49 -29.21
C ASN A 326 -3.44 -17.78 -28.50
N VAL A 327 -4.30 -17.57 -27.51
CA VAL A 327 -5.32 -18.54 -27.09
C VAL A 327 -6.46 -18.51 -28.13
N GLN A 328 -6.29 -19.20 -29.25
CA GLN A 328 -7.40 -19.50 -30.18
C GLN A 328 -7.37 -20.92 -30.78
N TYR A 329 -6.39 -21.77 -30.44
CA TYR A 329 -6.22 -23.07 -31.11
C TYR A 329 -6.44 -24.33 -30.26
N PHE A 330 -6.88 -24.21 -29.00
CA PHE A 330 -7.22 -25.41 -28.20
C PHE A 330 -8.60 -26.02 -28.52
N GLY A 331 -9.32 -25.47 -29.50
CA GLY A 331 -10.63 -25.98 -29.93
C GLY A 331 -10.61 -27.09 -30.99
N VAL A 332 -9.45 -27.51 -31.50
CA VAL A 332 -9.38 -28.41 -32.69
C VAL A 332 -8.90 -29.84 -32.37
N LEU A 333 -8.37 -30.13 -31.18
CA LEU A 333 -7.85 -31.48 -30.85
C LEU A 333 -8.83 -32.40 -30.12
N ALA A 334 -10.11 -32.03 -29.98
CA ALA A 334 -11.13 -32.88 -29.36
C ALA A 334 -12.08 -33.57 -30.36
N LYS A 335 -11.79 -33.52 -31.68
CA LYS A 335 -12.70 -34.02 -32.71
C LYS A 335 -12.15 -35.11 -33.65
N SER A 336 -10.98 -35.70 -33.39
CA SER A 336 -10.40 -36.74 -34.27
C SER A 336 -10.21 -38.13 -33.65
N GLU A 337 -10.74 -38.42 -32.46
CA GLU A 337 -10.66 -39.76 -31.85
C GLU A 337 -12.03 -40.46 -31.76
N LYS A 338 -12.93 -40.21 -32.73
CA LYS A 338 -14.18 -40.98 -32.87
C LYS A 338 -14.40 -41.67 -34.22
N ASP A 339 -13.47 -41.54 -35.17
CA ASP A 339 -13.58 -42.19 -36.49
C ASP A 339 -12.41 -43.14 -36.81
N ALA A 340 -11.86 -43.82 -35.80
CA ALA A 340 -10.93 -44.93 -36.02
C ALA A 340 -10.95 -45.94 -34.85
N GLN A 341 -12.03 -46.71 -34.76
CA GLN A 341 -12.02 -48.14 -34.40
C GLN A 341 -13.40 -48.76 -34.64
#